data_AF-A0AAW0FL35-F1
#
_entry.id   AF-A0AAW0FL35-F1
#
_cell.length_a   1.000
_cell.length_b   1.000
_cell.length_c   1.000
_cell.angle_alpha   90.00
_cell.angle_beta   90.00
_cell.angle_gamma   90.00
#
_symmetry.space_group_name_H-M   'P 1'
#
loop_
_entity.id
_entity.type
_entity.pdbx_description
1 polymer ?
#
loop_
_entity_poly.entity_id
_entity_poly.type
_entity_poly.pdbx_seq_one_letter_code
_entity_poly.pdbx_strand_id
1 'polypeptide(L)'
;MPTYQLDIMEPCHSQQLSHRFFSLALKCPGLNKIPSLLGISCHPLGIISDPSQIKYAALQNEQSGDFYWKAEISALTVYVNREAKPVWLTSASASGGPIGQPTAVVDSGMPIILVTPDIANGIYGALGIGPGSDGQYYVDCTTPINMTITLDNRPEIPLHPLDLTTACIGIIQAYPAGSAIESIADIILSVPFMRSTYTVMAYDQPDSNGTFPNATASTSSGGSISSLIRPRLGLLSLTDPTVALDEFNTIRVLKQPLGTGNSANGGAQGGKSTMDALSGKKIIVGIAALIGLLRFFALCFVLFTARWAYPRRRYRCEHALGGGPKDSEDLKTDDQLIQDVAY
;
A
#
# COMPACT_ATOMS: atom_id res chain seq x y z
N MET A 1 -14.75 -2.44 7.49
CA MET A 1 -13.42 -2.97 7.19
C MET A 1 -13.36 -3.21 5.69
N PRO A 2 -12.42 -2.63 4.94
CA PRO A 2 -12.27 -2.98 3.54
C PRO A 2 -11.65 -4.39 3.46
N THR A 3 -12.35 -5.28 2.79
CA THR A 3 -11.86 -6.62 2.47
C THR A 3 -10.76 -6.48 1.43
N TYR A 4 -9.50 -6.67 1.83
CA TYR A 4 -8.40 -6.81 0.88
C TYR A 4 -8.53 -8.19 0.25
N GLN A 5 -9.17 -8.26 -0.91
CA GLN A 5 -9.17 -9.46 -1.72
C GLN A 5 -7.77 -9.57 -2.35
N LEU A 6 -6.98 -10.52 -1.86
CA LEU A 6 -5.66 -10.84 -2.37
C LEU A 6 -5.88 -11.73 -3.60
N ASP A 7 -5.74 -11.19 -4.81
CA ASP A 7 -5.72 -11.98 -6.05
C ASP A 7 -4.29 -12.57 -6.20
N ILE A 8 -3.98 -13.61 -5.42
CA ILE A 8 -2.58 -13.96 -5.07
C ILE A 8 -1.78 -14.62 -6.21
N MET A 9 -2.40 -15.28 -7.18
CA MET A 9 -1.64 -16.07 -8.16
C MET A 9 -2.27 -15.99 -9.54
N GLU A 10 -1.66 -15.21 -10.44
CA GLU A 10 -1.87 -15.40 -11.87
C GLU A 10 -1.14 -16.69 -12.29
N PRO A 11 -1.78 -17.58 -13.07
CA PRO A 11 -1.12 -18.79 -13.53
C PRO A 11 0.03 -18.43 -14.46
N CYS A 12 1.25 -18.60 -13.98
CA CYS A 12 2.40 -18.76 -14.85
C CYS A 12 2.16 -20.01 -15.69
N HIS A 13 2.16 -19.85 -17.02
CA HIS A 13 1.97 -20.96 -17.96
C HIS A 13 2.77 -22.17 -17.48
N SER A 14 2.12 -23.34 -17.38
CA SER A 14 2.62 -24.69 -17.05
C SER A 14 4.13 -24.94 -17.29
N GLN A 15 4.98 -24.24 -16.56
CA GLN A 15 6.41 -24.40 -16.52
C GLN A 15 6.69 -25.00 -15.15
N GLN A 16 7.20 -26.22 -15.18
CA GLN A 16 7.68 -26.93 -14.02
C GLN A 16 8.55 -25.97 -13.19
N LEU A 17 8.29 -25.89 -11.87
CA LEU A 17 9.00 -25.07 -10.88
C LEU A 17 10.51 -25.34 -10.92
N SER A 18 11.20 -24.75 -11.89
CA SER A 18 12.56 -25.12 -12.27
C SER A 18 13.50 -23.93 -12.31
N HIS A 19 12.98 -22.70 -12.23
CA HIS A 19 13.80 -21.49 -12.14
C HIS A 19 13.84 -20.98 -10.71
N ARG A 20 15.03 -20.60 -10.22
CA ARG A 20 15.22 -20.18 -8.82
C ARG A 20 15.14 -18.66 -8.70
N PHE A 21 13.93 -18.12 -8.74
CA PHE A 21 13.69 -16.70 -8.47
C PHE A 21 12.26 -16.44 -7.97
N PHE A 22 12.09 -15.30 -7.32
CA PHE A 22 10.80 -14.69 -7.02
C PHE A 22 10.66 -13.38 -7.78
N SER A 23 9.44 -13.00 -8.12
CA SER A 23 9.16 -11.70 -8.72
C SER A 23 7.95 -11.03 -8.08
N LEU A 24 7.99 -9.69 -8.01
CA LEU A 24 6.99 -8.88 -7.33
C LEU A 24 6.58 -7.69 -8.20
N ALA A 25 5.28 -7.51 -8.33
CA ALA A 25 4.63 -6.27 -8.73
C ALA A 25 3.69 -5.86 -7.60
N LEU A 26 3.67 -4.59 -7.21
CA LEU A 26 2.81 -4.10 -6.13
C LEU A 26 1.88 -3.00 -6.63
N LYS A 27 0.60 -3.11 -6.28
CA LYS A 27 -0.42 -2.11 -6.59
C LYS A 27 -0.18 -0.81 -5.83
N CYS A 28 -0.22 0.32 -6.54
CA CYS A 28 -0.35 1.63 -5.94
C CYS A 28 -1.80 1.89 -5.47
N PRO A 29 -2.03 2.28 -4.20
CA PRO A 29 -3.36 2.65 -3.71
C PRO A 29 -4.01 3.73 -4.56
N GLY A 30 -5.26 3.52 -4.96
CA GLY A 30 -6.00 4.46 -5.82
C GLY A 30 -5.72 4.31 -7.32
N LEU A 31 -4.68 3.56 -7.71
CA LEU A 31 -4.39 3.19 -9.09
C LEU A 31 -4.74 1.73 -9.34
N ASN A 32 -5.34 1.43 -10.50
CA ASN A 32 -5.72 0.06 -10.87
C ASN A 32 -4.93 -0.49 -12.07
N LYS A 33 -3.87 0.20 -12.49
CA LYS A 33 -3.08 -0.16 -13.67
C LYS A 33 -2.19 -1.39 -13.43
N ILE A 34 -1.55 -1.46 -12.26
CA ILE A 34 -0.65 -2.54 -11.87
C ILE A 34 -1.29 -3.30 -10.69
N PRO A 35 -1.62 -4.60 -10.82
CA PRO A 35 -2.06 -5.43 -9.70
C PRO A 35 -0.88 -5.81 -8.79
N SER A 36 -1.20 -6.23 -7.56
CA SER A 36 -0.21 -6.85 -6.67
C SER A 36 -0.09 -8.33 -7.01
N LEU A 37 1.08 -8.77 -7.49
CA LEU A 37 1.33 -10.14 -7.93
C LEU A 37 2.67 -10.66 -7.39
N LEU A 38 2.69 -11.92 -6.97
CA LEU A 38 3.90 -12.68 -6.63
C LEU A 38 4.10 -13.79 -7.66
N GLY A 39 5.20 -13.73 -8.40
CA GLY A 39 5.66 -14.82 -9.24
C GLY A 39 6.66 -15.71 -8.51
N ILE A 40 6.45 -17.02 -8.55
CA ILE A 40 7.40 -18.02 -8.05
C ILE A 40 7.92 -18.80 -9.24
N SER A 41 9.23 -18.74 -9.49
CA SER A 41 9.88 -19.37 -10.65
C SER A 41 9.38 -18.86 -12.00
N CYS A 42 8.74 -17.69 -12.05
CA CYS A 42 8.15 -17.14 -13.26
C CYS A 42 7.92 -15.62 -13.18
N HIS A 43 7.75 -15.02 -14.36
CA HIS A 43 7.25 -13.66 -14.53
C HIS A 43 5.74 -13.69 -14.85
N PRO A 44 4.88 -12.98 -14.10
CA PRO A 44 3.45 -12.90 -14.41
C PRO A 44 3.20 -12.23 -15.77
N LEU A 45 2.40 -12.90 -16.62
CA LEU A 45 2.17 -12.51 -18.01
C LEU A 45 1.43 -11.17 -18.16
N GLY A 46 0.66 -10.76 -17.15
CA GLY A 46 -0.04 -9.46 -17.13
C GLY A 46 0.85 -8.25 -16.84
N ILE A 47 2.11 -8.46 -16.40
CA ILE A 47 3.04 -7.38 -16.05
C ILE A 47 4.19 -7.27 -17.05
N ILE A 48 4.79 -8.42 -17.38
CA ILE A 48 5.99 -8.48 -18.22
C ILE A 48 5.70 -9.32 -19.45
N SER A 49 5.75 -8.68 -20.63
CA SER A 49 5.67 -9.36 -21.93
C SER A 49 7.05 -9.75 -22.48
N ASP A 50 8.09 -9.02 -22.09
CA ASP A 50 9.47 -9.22 -22.55
C ASP A 50 10.46 -9.19 -21.36
N PRO A 51 10.88 -10.36 -20.84
CA PRO A 51 11.81 -10.46 -19.71
C PRO A 51 13.19 -9.86 -19.97
N SER A 52 13.61 -9.68 -21.23
CA SER A 52 14.93 -9.11 -21.57
C SER A 52 15.06 -7.62 -21.19
N GLN A 53 13.93 -6.96 -20.93
CA GLN A 53 13.89 -5.57 -20.48
C GLN A 53 14.32 -5.42 -19.02
N ILE A 54 14.18 -6.48 -18.22
CA ILE A 54 14.56 -6.46 -16.80
C ILE A 54 16.08 -6.38 -16.70
N LYS A 55 16.57 -5.39 -15.94
CA LYS A 55 18.01 -5.18 -15.76
C LYS A 55 18.49 -5.82 -14.47
N TYR A 56 19.34 -6.83 -14.62
CA TYR A 56 19.91 -7.61 -13.53
C TYR A 56 21.32 -7.13 -13.18
N ALA A 57 21.57 -6.94 -11.89
CA ALA A 57 22.88 -6.68 -11.34
C ALA A 57 23.24 -7.74 -10.28
N ALA A 58 24.54 -7.93 -10.04
CA ALA A 58 25.00 -8.66 -8.87
C ALA A 58 24.58 -7.92 -7.60
N LEU A 59 24.33 -8.65 -6.52
CA LEU A 59 24.15 -8.01 -5.21
C LEU A 59 25.47 -7.40 -4.76
N GLN A 60 25.40 -6.26 -4.07
CA GLN A 60 26.55 -5.72 -3.38
C GLN A 60 26.95 -6.68 -2.26
N ASN A 61 28.14 -7.25 -2.39
CA ASN A 61 28.60 -8.35 -1.55
C ASN A 61 29.05 -7.83 -0.19
N GLU A 62 28.60 -8.48 0.88
CA GLU A 62 29.15 -8.28 2.22
C GLU A 62 30.24 -9.32 2.48
N GLN A 63 31.20 -9.00 3.37
CA GLN A 63 32.35 -9.86 3.66
C GLN A 63 32.00 -11.31 4.05
N SER A 64 30.79 -11.54 4.56
CA SER A 64 30.31 -12.83 5.04
C SER A 64 29.26 -13.50 4.13
N GLY A 65 28.97 -12.92 2.96
CA GLY A 65 27.98 -13.41 1.99
C GLY A 65 26.86 -12.41 1.70
N ASP A 66 25.94 -12.79 0.80
CA ASP A 66 24.83 -11.93 0.38
C ASP A 66 23.59 -12.18 1.27
N PHE A 67 23.36 -11.33 2.28
CA PHE A 67 22.22 -11.47 3.22
C PHE A 67 21.02 -10.61 2.85
N TYR A 68 21.20 -9.59 2.03
CA TYR A 68 20.17 -8.63 1.64
C TYR A 68 20.14 -8.44 0.12
N TRP A 69 18.97 -8.08 -0.42
CA TRP A 69 18.82 -7.63 -1.81
C TRP A 69 19.40 -6.22 -1.98
N LYS A 70 20.71 -6.12 -1.84
CA LYS A 70 21.47 -4.88 -1.75
C LYS A 70 22.05 -4.46 -3.10
N ALA A 71 21.98 -3.16 -3.39
CA ALA A 71 22.53 -2.52 -4.57
C ALA A 71 23.34 -1.27 -4.18
N GLU A 72 24.24 -0.83 -5.05
CA GLU A 72 24.88 0.47 -4.92
C GLU A 72 23.93 1.57 -5.39
N ILE A 73 23.92 2.72 -4.70
CA ILE A 73 23.18 3.90 -5.15
C ILE A 73 24.15 4.76 -5.96
N SER A 74 23.93 4.85 -7.26
CA SER A 74 24.78 5.64 -8.14
C SER A 74 24.31 7.08 -8.28
N ALA A 75 23.01 7.33 -8.19
CA ALA A 75 22.46 8.68 -8.18
C ALA A 75 21.09 8.73 -7.52
N LEU A 76 20.79 9.90 -6.94
CA LEU A 76 19.49 10.24 -6.40
C LEU A 76 19.18 11.68 -6.82
N THR A 77 18.07 11.91 -7.51
CA THR A 77 17.75 13.22 -8.08
C THR A 77 16.32 13.60 -7.77
N VAL A 78 16.12 14.80 -7.22
CA VAL A 78 14.80 15.42 -7.06
C VAL A 78 14.61 16.44 -8.17
N TYR A 79 13.44 16.49 -8.78
CA TYR A 79 13.12 17.42 -9.86
C TYR A 79 12.16 18.49 -9.36
N VAL A 80 12.59 19.76 -9.42
CA VAL A 80 11.78 20.91 -9.01
C VAL A 80 11.61 21.82 -10.21
N ASN A 81 10.36 22.06 -10.65
CA ASN A 81 10.09 22.84 -11.86
C ASN A 81 10.84 22.34 -13.11
N ARG A 82 11.01 21.00 -13.23
CA ARG A 82 11.79 20.32 -14.29
C ARG A 82 13.30 20.52 -14.22
N GLU A 83 13.81 21.19 -13.19
CA GLU A 83 15.23 21.30 -12.92
C GLU A 83 15.69 20.12 -12.06
N ALA A 84 16.72 19.41 -12.50
CA ALA A 84 17.32 18.32 -11.76
C ALA A 84 18.13 18.88 -10.58
N LYS A 85 17.82 18.41 -9.37
CA LYS A 85 18.54 18.70 -8.14
C LYS A 85 19.11 17.39 -7.58
N PRO A 86 20.38 17.08 -7.89
CA PRO A 86 21.04 15.91 -7.33
C PRO A 86 21.09 16.00 -5.81
N VAL A 87 20.72 14.91 -5.14
CA VAL A 87 20.86 14.76 -3.70
C VAL A 87 22.29 14.29 -3.43
N TRP A 88 22.98 15.00 -2.54
CA TRP A 88 24.34 14.62 -2.16
C TRP A 88 24.30 13.31 -1.36
N LEU A 89 24.94 12.29 -1.89
CA LEU A 89 25.10 11.00 -1.21
C LEU A 89 26.39 11.06 -0.42
N THR A 90 26.31 11.30 0.89
CA THR A 90 27.48 11.25 1.77
C THR A 90 27.96 9.81 1.86
N SER A 91 29.28 9.62 1.79
CA SER A 91 29.94 8.32 1.77
C SER A 91 30.00 7.66 3.15
N ALA A 92 29.06 7.98 4.04
CA ALA A 92 28.98 7.43 5.38
C ALA A 92 28.48 6.00 5.29
N SER A 93 29.34 5.12 4.77
CA SER A 93 29.08 3.70 4.56
C SER A 93 28.40 3.13 5.80
N ALA A 94 27.09 2.92 5.69
CA ALA A 94 26.45 1.87 6.47
C ALA A 94 27.34 0.63 6.33
N SER A 95 27.71 0.01 7.46
CA SER A 95 28.79 -0.99 7.54
C SER A 95 28.45 -2.28 6.76
N GLY A 96 28.56 -2.24 5.44
CA GLY A 96 28.15 -3.34 4.57
C GLY A 96 28.25 -3.08 3.08
N GLY A 97 28.85 -1.95 2.65
CA GLY A 97 29.23 -1.67 1.26
C GLY A 97 30.70 -1.23 1.18
N PRO A 98 31.30 -1.18 -0.04
CA PRO A 98 32.64 -0.63 -0.21
C PRO A 98 32.72 0.79 0.38
N ILE A 99 33.82 1.08 1.10
CA ILE A 99 34.07 2.42 1.65
C ILE A 99 33.93 3.42 0.51
N GLY A 100 33.05 4.41 0.68
CA GLY A 100 32.86 5.45 -0.33
C GLY A 100 31.58 5.32 -1.16
N GLN A 101 30.87 4.19 -1.11
CA GLN A 101 29.68 3.93 -1.93
C GLN A 101 28.42 3.76 -1.08
N PRO A 102 27.42 4.64 -1.23
CA PRO A 102 26.13 4.50 -0.56
C PRO A 102 25.38 3.28 -1.12
N THR A 103 24.65 2.57 -0.26
CA THR A 103 23.95 1.33 -0.60
C THR A 103 22.46 1.40 -0.30
N ALA A 104 21.68 0.64 -1.08
CA ALA A 104 20.24 0.48 -0.88
C ALA A 104 19.88 -1.00 -0.72
N VAL A 105 18.99 -1.31 0.22
CA VAL A 105 18.35 -2.64 0.34
C VAL A 105 16.92 -2.54 -0.15
N VAL A 106 16.51 -3.46 -1.03
CA VAL A 106 15.11 -3.59 -1.46
C VAL A 106 14.37 -4.51 -0.49
N ASP A 107 13.30 -3.99 0.15
CA ASP A 107 12.58 -4.70 1.22
C ASP A 107 11.05 -4.54 1.12
N SER A 108 10.36 -5.62 0.78
CA SER A 108 8.88 -5.64 0.70
C SER A 108 8.18 -5.58 2.06
N GLY A 109 8.90 -5.71 3.18
CA GLY A 109 8.34 -5.80 4.53
C GLY A 109 7.95 -4.45 5.16
N MET A 110 8.41 -3.33 4.59
CA MET A 110 8.25 -2.01 5.20
C MET A 110 7.31 -1.10 4.37
N PRO A 111 6.37 -0.37 5.00
CA PRO A 111 5.41 0.48 4.28
C PRO A 111 5.95 1.88 3.95
N ILE A 112 7.17 2.21 4.39
CA ILE A 112 7.83 3.51 4.25
C ILE A 112 9.25 3.30 3.72
N ILE A 113 9.83 4.31 3.08
CA ILE A 113 11.25 4.29 2.69
C ILE A 113 12.04 4.82 3.88
N LEU A 114 13.06 4.10 4.32
CA LEU A 114 13.98 4.56 5.37
C LEU A 114 15.29 5.01 4.75
N VAL A 115 15.85 6.11 5.26
CA VAL A 115 17.10 6.70 4.75
C VAL A 115 17.95 7.25 5.89
N THR A 116 19.23 7.54 5.61
CA THR A 116 20.03 8.37 6.51
C THR A 116 19.40 9.76 6.69
N PRO A 117 19.63 10.43 7.83
CA PRO A 117 19.20 11.82 8.01
C PRO A 117 19.72 12.77 6.92
N ASP A 118 20.95 12.58 6.44
CA ASP A 118 21.54 13.37 5.37
C ASP A 118 20.77 13.23 4.05
N ILE A 119 20.43 12.00 3.67
CA ILE A 119 19.67 11.73 2.44
C ILE A 119 18.25 12.28 2.57
N ALA A 120 17.58 12.11 3.72
CA ALA A 120 16.25 12.70 3.94
C ALA A 120 16.30 14.23 3.78
N ASN A 121 17.23 14.89 4.49
CA ASN A 121 17.41 16.32 4.42
C ASN A 121 17.79 16.80 3.01
N GLY A 122 18.54 16.01 2.25
CA GLY A 122 18.85 16.31 0.85
C GLY A 122 17.62 16.24 -0.06
N ILE A 123 16.78 15.20 0.08
CA ILE A 123 15.55 15.03 -0.70
C ILE A 123 14.55 16.17 -0.40
N TYR A 124 14.22 16.37 0.87
CA TYR A 124 13.23 17.38 1.26
C TYR A 124 13.79 18.80 1.16
N GLY A 125 15.08 18.98 1.43
CA GLY A 125 15.78 20.26 1.29
C GLY A 125 15.81 20.75 -0.15
N ALA A 126 15.82 19.87 -1.15
CA ALA A 126 15.67 20.25 -2.57
C ALA A 126 14.35 21.01 -2.85
N LEU A 127 13.30 20.68 -2.07
CA LEU A 127 11.98 21.31 -2.07
C LEU A 127 11.87 22.49 -1.08
N GLY A 128 12.94 22.83 -0.34
CA GLY A 128 12.93 23.85 0.71
C GLY A 128 12.23 23.40 1.99
N ILE A 129 12.10 22.09 2.21
CA ILE A 129 11.41 21.51 3.36
C ILE A 129 12.44 20.97 4.36
N GLY A 130 12.32 21.39 5.61
CA GLY A 130 13.08 20.84 6.74
C GLY A 130 12.23 19.91 7.61
N PRO A 131 12.85 19.14 8.51
CA PRO A 131 12.11 18.34 9.47
C PRO A 131 11.34 19.22 10.46
N GLY A 132 10.16 18.75 10.87
CA GLY A 132 9.40 19.32 11.98
C GLY A 132 10.06 19.05 13.33
N SER A 133 9.47 19.60 14.40
CA SER A 133 9.97 19.39 15.77
C SER A 133 9.88 17.94 16.24
N ASP A 134 9.06 17.14 15.58
CA ASP A 134 8.89 15.70 15.78
C ASP A 134 9.80 14.85 14.86
N GLY A 135 10.64 15.49 14.05
CA GLY A 135 11.53 14.83 13.09
C GLY A 135 10.84 14.39 11.79
N GLN A 136 9.54 14.66 11.63
CA GLN A 136 8.77 14.29 10.43
C GLN A 136 8.91 15.34 9.33
N TYR A 137 8.74 14.93 8.07
CA TYR A 137 8.79 15.84 6.94
C TYR A 137 7.38 16.13 6.43
N TYR A 138 6.97 17.38 6.58
CA TYR A 138 5.65 17.86 6.14
C TYR A 138 5.78 18.52 4.77
N VAL A 139 5.06 17.96 3.80
CA VAL A 139 5.08 18.41 2.41
C VAL A 139 3.73 19.04 2.11
N ASP A 140 3.69 20.18 1.42
CA ASP A 140 2.41 20.70 0.94
C ASP A 140 1.68 19.61 0.14
N CYS A 141 0.41 19.37 0.46
CA CYS A 141 -0.42 18.36 -0.17
C CYS A 141 -0.44 18.46 -1.71
N THR A 142 -0.20 19.64 -2.25
CA THR A 142 -0.20 19.95 -3.68
C THR A 142 1.20 19.90 -4.32
N THR A 143 2.25 19.69 -3.53
CA THR A 143 3.64 19.60 -3.99
C THR A 143 4.04 18.14 -4.21
N PRO A 144 4.30 17.72 -5.46
CA PRO A 144 4.79 16.38 -5.74
C PRO A 144 6.26 16.24 -5.37
N ILE A 145 6.61 15.13 -4.72
CA ILE A 145 8.01 14.69 -4.65
C ILE A 145 8.30 13.97 -5.97
N ASN A 146 8.82 14.69 -6.96
CA ASN A 146 9.25 14.11 -8.22
C ASN A 146 10.73 13.71 -8.09
N MET A 147 11.03 12.42 -8.07
CA MET A 147 12.40 11.96 -7.90
C MET A 147 12.70 10.67 -8.66
N THR A 148 13.98 10.51 -9.00
CA THR A 148 14.52 9.26 -9.56
C THR A 148 15.66 8.75 -8.68
N ILE A 149 15.81 7.42 -8.67
CA ILE A 149 16.96 6.74 -8.08
C ILE A 149 17.64 5.88 -9.14
N THR A 150 18.97 5.88 -9.14
CA THR A 150 19.79 5.03 -10.02
C THR A 150 20.55 4.04 -9.15
N LEU A 151 20.40 2.76 -9.45
CA LEU A 151 21.01 1.67 -8.71
C LEU A 151 21.99 0.89 -9.57
N ASP A 152 23.23 0.77 -9.12
CA ASP A 152 24.35 0.25 -9.89
C ASP A 152 24.42 0.95 -11.28
N ASN A 153 24.72 0.21 -12.35
CA ASN A 153 24.76 0.72 -13.72
C ASN A 153 23.41 0.65 -14.46
N ARG A 154 22.28 0.56 -13.73
CA ARG A 154 20.93 0.43 -14.33
C ARG A 154 20.36 1.81 -14.69
N PRO A 155 19.35 1.87 -15.60
CA PRO A 155 18.65 3.11 -15.87
C PRO A 155 18.02 3.72 -14.61
N GLU A 156 17.81 5.03 -14.63
CA GLU A 156 17.11 5.71 -13.53
C GLU A 156 15.68 5.19 -13.38
N ILE A 157 15.24 5.03 -12.14
CA ILE A 157 13.91 4.55 -11.77
C ILE A 157 13.14 5.73 -11.16
N PRO A 158 12.11 6.25 -11.85
CA PRO A 158 11.22 7.26 -11.27
C PRO A 158 10.32 6.64 -10.21
N LEU A 159 10.12 7.37 -9.12
CA LEU A 159 9.17 7.00 -8.07
C LEU A 159 7.87 7.77 -8.25
N HIS A 160 6.74 7.08 -8.05
CA HIS A 160 5.43 7.67 -8.19
C HIS A 160 5.15 8.68 -7.05
N PRO A 161 4.83 9.97 -7.31
CA PRO A 161 4.67 10.96 -6.25
C PRO A 161 3.53 10.67 -5.25
N LEU A 162 2.46 9.98 -5.69
CA LEU A 162 1.40 9.50 -4.79
C LEU A 162 1.87 8.42 -3.81
N ASP A 163 2.90 7.66 -4.18
CA ASP A 163 3.53 6.70 -3.28
C ASP A 163 4.55 7.37 -2.38
N LEU A 164 4.85 8.66 -2.50
CA LEU A 164 5.85 9.33 -1.66
C LEU A 164 5.24 10.24 -0.58
N THR A 165 3.92 10.38 -0.56
CA THR A 165 3.21 11.24 0.40
C THR A 165 1.90 10.62 0.89
N THR A 166 1.67 10.64 2.20
CA THR A 166 0.40 10.23 2.82
C THR A 166 -0.09 11.35 3.75
N ALA A 167 -1.33 11.81 3.58
CA ALA A 167 -1.87 12.94 4.34
C ALA A 167 -0.90 14.14 4.46
N CYS A 168 -0.13 14.41 3.39
CA CYS A 168 0.82 15.53 3.31
C CYS A 168 2.05 15.37 4.25
N ILE A 169 2.27 14.14 4.70
CA ILE A 169 3.48 13.70 5.37
C ILE A 169 4.29 12.91 4.34
N GLY A 170 5.55 13.26 4.16
CA GLY A 170 6.47 12.52 3.31
C GLY A 170 6.75 11.15 3.91
N ILE A 171 6.73 10.09 3.11
CA ILE A 171 6.94 8.73 3.64
C ILE A 171 8.38 8.23 3.54
N ILE A 172 9.27 9.08 3.02
CA ILE A 172 10.71 8.88 3.12
C ILE A 172 11.11 9.42 4.50
N GLN A 173 11.60 8.55 5.37
CA GLN A 173 11.80 8.84 6.78
C GLN A 173 13.24 8.56 7.17
N ALA A 174 13.81 9.45 7.99
CA ALA A 174 15.13 9.23 8.52
C ALA A 174 15.07 8.14 9.61
N TYR A 175 15.93 7.12 9.54
CA TYR A 175 16.08 6.22 10.68
C TYR A 175 16.89 6.90 11.81
N PRO A 176 16.65 6.55 13.08
CA PRO A 176 17.41 7.10 14.20
C PRO A 176 18.90 6.75 14.10
N ALA A 177 19.77 7.71 14.45
CA ALA A 177 21.20 7.47 14.57
C ALA A 177 21.49 6.39 15.63
N GLY A 178 22.44 5.50 15.35
CA GLY A 178 22.78 4.35 16.17
C GLY A 178 21.80 3.17 16.06
N SER A 179 20.84 3.24 15.14
CA SER A 179 19.94 2.10 14.88
C SER A 179 20.66 0.96 14.15
N ALA A 180 20.17 -0.26 14.29
CA ALA A 180 20.74 -1.42 13.59
C ALA A 180 20.65 -1.31 12.05
N ILE A 181 19.76 -0.45 11.54
CA ILE A 181 19.61 -0.20 10.09
C ILE A 181 20.84 0.54 9.55
N GLU A 182 21.44 1.42 10.36
CA GLU A 182 22.64 2.17 9.99
C GLU A 182 23.82 1.25 9.67
N SER A 183 23.87 0.02 10.20
CA SER A 183 24.88 -0.97 9.82
C SER A 183 24.56 -1.76 8.54
N ILE A 184 23.35 -1.65 8.01
CA ILE A 184 22.87 -2.49 6.89
C ILE A 184 22.98 -1.73 5.56
N ALA A 185 22.38 -0.54 5.46
CA ALA A 185 22.35 0.26 4.24
C ALA A 185 21.97 1.73 4.52
N ASP A 186 22.31 2.60 3.58
CA ASP A 186 21.97 4.03 3.64
C ASP A 186 20.50 4.30 3.29
N ILE A 187 19.90 3.43 2.46
CA ILE A 187 18.50 3.48 2.08
C ILE A 187 17.87 2.07 2.19
N ILE A 188 16.69 1.98 2.80
CA ILE A 188 15.79 0.83 2.67
C ILE A 188 14.68 1.23 1.70
N LEU A 189 14.77 0.69 0.48
CA LEU A 189 13.81 0.90 -0.61
C LEU A 189 12.65 -0.09 -0.47
N SER A 190 11.58 0.37 0.16
CA SER A 190 10.50 -0.53 0.55
C SER A 190 9.29 -0.52 -0.40
N VAL A 191 8.12 -0.93 0.08
CA VAL A 191 6.86 -1.00 -0.71
C VAL A 191 6.63 0.24 -1.59
N PRO A 192 6.85 1.49 -1.15
CA PRO A 192 6.68 2.66 -2.01
C PRO A 192 7.55 2.65 -3.28
N PHE A 193 8.81 2.25 -3.16
CA PHE A 193 9.71 2.08 -4.31
C PHE A 193 9.27 0.89 -5.18
N MET A 194 8.89 -0.22 -4.55
CA MET A 194 8.49 -1.46 -5.22
C MET A 194 7.13 -1.36 -5.94
N ARG A 195 6.29 -0.36 -5.63
CA ARG A 195 5.09 -0.05 -6.43
C ARG A 195 5.43 0.61 -7.75
N SER A 196 6.56 1.33 -7.80
CA SER A 196 7.06 1.97 -9.01
C SER A 196 7.93 1.03 -9.86
N THR A 197 8.29 -0.15 -9.34
CA THR A 197 9.33 -1.01 -9.88
C THR A 197 8.95 -2.49 -9.84
N TYR A 198 8.95 -3.14 -10.99
CA TYR A 198 8.90 -4.61 -11.03
C TYR A 198 10.23 -5.16 -10.53
N THR A 199 10.16 -6.02 -9.50
CA THR A 199 11.34 -6.50 -8.78
C THR A 199 11.50 -7.99 -8.95
N VAL A 200 12.71 -8.46 -9.22
CA VAL A 200 13.05 -9.87 -9.36
C VAL A 200 14.22 -10.21 -8.43
N MET A 201 13.96 -11.16 -7.54
CA MET A 201 14.90 -11.72 -6.59
C MET A 201 15.36 -13.09 -7.09
N ALA A 202 16.48 -13.11 -7.83
CA ALA A 202 16.97 -14.33 -8.47
C ALA A 202 18.19 -14.91 -7.76
N TYR A 203 18.28 -16.24 -7.75
CA TYR A 203 19.42 -17.01 -7.21
C TYR A 203 20.37 -17.52 -8.30
N ASP A 204 20.04 -17.23 -9.57
CA ASP A 204 20.82 -17.55 -10.75
C ASP A 204 20.96 -16.31 -11.65
N GLN A 205 21.93 -16.35 -12.55
CA GLN A 205 22.07 -15.35 -13.60
C GLN A 205 21.19 -15.71 -14.80
N PRO A 206 20.29 -14.82 -15.26
CA PRO A 206 19.55 -15.05 -16.49
C PRO A 206 20.45 -14.85 -17.72
N ASP A 207 20.04 -15.41 -18.85
CA ASP A 207 20.64 -15.15 -20.14
C ASP A 207 20.24 -13.76 -20.69
N SER A 208 20.69 -13.43 -21.91
CA SER A 208 20.36 -12.16 -22.56
C SER A 208 18.88 -11.97 -22.87
N ASN A 209 18.09 -13.04 -22.89
CA ASN A 209 16.65 -13.01 -23.12
C ASN A 209 15.86 -12.92 -21.81
N GLY A 210 16.54 -12.82 -20.66
CA GLY A 210 15.91 -12.84 -19.34
C GLY A 210 15.43 -14.23 -18.91
N THR A 211 15.90 -15.31 -19.56
CA THR A 211 15.53 -16.69 -19.22
C THR A 211 16.53 -17.26 -18.22
N PHE A 212 16.01 -17.94 -17.19
CA PHE A 212 16.83 -18.55 -16.14
C PHE A 212 17.20 -19.99 -16.49
N PRO A 213 18.34 -20.51 -15.98
CA PRO A 213 18.65 -21.92 -16.12
C PRO A 213 17.59 -22.79 -15.44
N ASN A 214 17.36 -23.98 -16.01
CA ASN A 214 16.49 -24.98 -15.43
C ASN A 214 17.26 -25.79 -14.36
N ALA A 215 16.88 -25.62 -13.10
CA ALA A 215 17.48 -26.27 -11.95
C ALA A 215 17.20 -27.78 -11.87
N THR A 216 16.16 -28.30 -12.53
CA THR A 216 15.83 -29.74 -12.54
C THR A 216 16.58 -30.52 -13.63
N ALA A 217 17.16 -29.83 -14.62
CA ALA A 217 17.91 -30.44 -15.72
C ALA A 217 19.32 -30.98 -15.32
N SER A 218 19.79 -30.70 -14.10
CA SER A 218 21.16 -31.01 -13.64
C SER A 218 21.41 -32.48 -13.22
N THR A 219 20.55 -33.44 -13.58
CA THR A 219 20.65 -34.83 -13.12
C THR A 219 21.20 -35.84 -14.15
N SER A 220 21.61 -35.43 -15.36
CA SER A 220 21.98 -36.36 -16.45
C SER A 220 23.47 -36.43 -16.81
N SER A 221 24.34 -35.70 -16.12
CA SER A 221 25.79 -35.85 -16.25
C SER A 221 26.40 -35.67 -14.86
N GLY A 222 27.09 -36.70 -14.34
CA GLY A 222 27.54 -36.83 -12.95
C GLY A 222 28.59 -35.81 -12.48
N GLY A 223 28.27 -34.52 -12.60
CA GLY A 223 28.99 -33.39 -12.04
C GLY A 223 28.22 -32.84 -10.84
N SER A 224 28.94 -32.75 -9.73
CA SER A 224 28.63 -32.14 -8.43
C SER A 224 27.37 -31.26 -8.34
N ILE A 225 26.66 -31.42 -7.22
CA ILE A 225 25.53 -30.63 -6.67
C ILE A 225 25.87 -29.12 -6.47
N SER A 226 27.00 -28.64 -6.98
CA SER A 226 27.46 -27.25 -6.92
C SER A 226 26.93 -26.45 -8.12
N SER A 227 25.61 -26.35 -8.25
CA SER A 227 25.06 -25.23 -9.03
C SER A 227 25.31 -23.97 -8.22
N LEU A 228 26.44 -23.32 -8.49
CA LEU A 228 26.89 -22.11 -7.80
C LEU A 228 25.76 -21.07 -7.78
N ILE A 229 25.19 -20.81 -6.60
CA ILE A 229 24.17 -19.79 -6.39
C ILE A 229 24.81 -18.43 -6.67
N ARG A 230 24.22 -17.67 -7.57
CA ARG A 230 24.71 -16.34 -7.98
C ARG A 230 23.55 -15.36 -7.89
N PRO A 231 23.29 -14.79 -6.71
CA PRO A 231 22.17 -13.90 -6.52
C PRO A 231 22.24 -12.69 -7.46
N ARG A 232 21.08 -12.31 -8.00
CA ARG A 232 20.91 -11.17 -8.89
C ARG A 232 19.63 -10.43 -8.54
N LEU A 233 19.72 -9.11 -8.47
CA LEU A 233 18.56 -8.24 -8.34
C LEU A 233 18.18 -7.70 -9.72
N GLY A 234 17.00 -8.12 -10.21
CA GLY A 234 16.41 -7.60 -11.44
C GLY A 234 15.42 -6.48 -11.13
N LEU A 235 15.53 -5.36 -11.85
CA LEU A 235 14.60 -4.23 -11.73
C LEU A 235 14.12 -3.77 -13.10
N LEU A 236 12.86 -3.35 -13.17
CA LEU A 236 12.26 -2.68 -14.32
C LEU A 236 11.31 -1.59 -13.81
N SER A 237 11.46 -0.35 -14.29
CA SER A 237 10.51 0.72 -13.97
C SER A 237 9.12 0.39 -14.53
N LEU A 238 8.10 0.52 -13.69
CA LEU A 238 6.69 0.46 -14.07
C LEU A 238 6.05 1.85 -14.18
N THR A 239 6.80 2.89 -13.83
CA THR A 239 6.31 4.26 -13.71
C THR A 239 6.80 5.10 -14.87
N ASP A 240 5.86 5.75 -15.55
CA ASP A 240 6.16 6.87 -16.45
C ASP A 240 6.09 8.16 -15.62
N PRO A 241 7.19 8.94 -15.51
CA PRO A 241 7.24 10.11 -14.64
C PRO A 241 6.26 11.21 -15.07
N THR A 242 5.95 11.30 -16.37
CA THR A 242 5.01 12.31 -16.87
C THR A 242 3.57 11.97 -16.52
N VAL A 243 3.20 10.70 -16.68
CA VAL A 243 1.87 10.19 -16.29
C VAL A 243 1.69 10.24 -14.78
N ALA A 244 2.71 9.84 -14.02
CA ALA A 244 2.65 9.83 -12.55
C ALA A 244 2.45 11.25 -11.96
N LEU A 245 3.05 12.26 -12.58
CA LEU A 245 2.87 13.65 -12.18
C LEU A 245 1.46 14.17 -12.50
N ASP A 246 0.88 13.76 -13.63
CA ASP A 246 -0.50 14.09 -14.01
C ASP A 246 -1.52 13.41 -13.09
N GLU A 247 -1.29 12.14 -12.75
CA GLU A 247 -2.11 11.40 -11.78
C GLU A 247 -2.05 12.05 -10.38
N PHE A 248 -0.86 12.50 -9.95
CA PHE A 248 -0.70 13.29 -8.74
C PHE A 248 -1.48 14.60 -8.82
N ASN A 249 -1.34 15.38 -9.90
CA ASN A 249 -2.06 16.64 -10.06
C ASN A 249 -3.58 16.44 -9.98
N THR A 250 -4.09 15.42 -10.67
CA THR A 250 -5.51 15.07 -10.68
C THR A 250 -6.04 14.76 -9.28
N ILE A 251 -5.33 13.91 -8.52
CA ILE A 251 -5.79 13.52 -7.18
C ILE A 251 -5.56 14.63 -6.14
N ARG A 252 -4.37 15.24 -6.13
CA ARG A 252 -3.91 16.07 -5.02
C ARG A 252 -4.20 17.55 -5.21
N VAL A 253 -4.13 18.03 -6.45
CA VAL A 253 -4.38 19.44 -6.79
C VAL A 253 -5.84 19.63 -7.17
N LEU A 254 -6.33 18.83 -8.13
CA LEU A 254 -7.72 18.94 -8.63
C LEU A 254 -8.75 18.23 -7.74
N LYS A 255 -8.32 17.36 -6.83
CA LYS A 255 -9.18 16.58 -5.91
C LYS A 255 -10.19 15.70 -6.65
N GLN A 256 -9.79 15.16 -7.80
CA GLN A 256 -10.63 14.29 -8.62
C GLN A 256 -10.21 12.82 -8.46
N PRO A 257 -11.16 11.86 -8.47
CA PRO A 257 -10.82 10.46 -8.52
C PRO A 257 -10.21 10.12 -9.88
N LEU A 258 -9.20 9.26 -9.89
CA LEU A 258 -8.74 8.68 -11.14
C LEU A 258 -9.85 7.80 -11.69
N GLY A 259 -10.28 8.11 -12.92
CA GLY A 259 -11.35 7.39 -13.59
C GLY A 259 -11.04 5.90 -13.62
N THR A 260 -11.95 5.07 -13.13
CA THR A 260 -11.93 3.64 -13.41
C THR A 260 -12.33 3.43 -14.87
N GLY A 261 -11.37 3.48 -15.80
CA GLY A 261 -11.55 3.01 -17.18
C GLY A 261 -10.96 3.90 -18.27
N ASN A 262 -10.03 3.28 -19.01
CA ASN A 262 -9.61 3.53 -20.40
C ASN A 262 -8.69 4.72 -20.70
N SER A 263 -7.40 4.39 -20.85
CA SER A 263 -6.55 5.09 -21.81
C SER A 263 -7.04 4.88 -23.25
N ALA A 264 -6.75 5.89 -24.09
CA ALA A 264 -6.91 5.99 -25.54
C ALA A 264 -8.27 6.52 -26.06
N ASN A 265 -8.42 7.84 -26.10
CA ASN A 265 -8.26 8.58 -27.37
C ASN A 265 -8.22 10.09 -27.14
N GLY A 266 -7.26 10.74 -27.80
CA GLY A 266 -7.08 12.18 -27.79
C GLY A 266 -8.23 12.94 -28.44
N GLY A 267 -8.37 14.19 -28.04
CA GLY A 267 -9.30 15.13 -28.67
C GLY A 267 -9.58 16.32 -27.77
N ALA A 268 -8.91 17.43 -28.04
CA ALA A 268 -9.23 18.73 -27.47
C ALA A 268 -10.68 19.12 -27.75
N GLN A 269 -11.40 19.61 -26.74
CA GLN A 269 -12.27 20.79 -26.86
C GLN A 269 -12.84 21.19 -25.50
N GLY A 270 -12.68 22.47 -25.17
CA GLY A 270 -13.43 23.12 -24.11
C GLY A 270 -14.91 23.24 -24.47
N GLY A 271 -15.77 23.20 -23.47
CA GLY A 271 -17.20 23.38 -23.68
C GLY A 271 -18.03 23.14 -22.43
N LYS A 272 -18.37 24.24 -21.77
CA LYS A 272 -19.58 24.52 -20.98
C LYS A 272 -20.58 23.38 -20.75
N SER A 273 -20.90 23.24 -19.47
CA SER A 273 -22.13 22.73 -18.87
C SER A 273 -23.40 22.74 -19.74
N THR A 274 -24.01 21.57 -19.87
CA THR A 274 -25.47 21.41 -19.96
C THR A 274 -25.86 20.22 -19.11
N MET A 275 -26.78 20.46 -18.17
CA MET A 275 -27.53 19.40 -17.51
C MET A 275 -28.37 18.69 -18.56
N ASP A 276 -28.25 17.37 -18.66
CA ASP A 276 -29.42 16.56 -18.96
C ASP A 276 -29.28 15.12 -18.45
N ALA A 277 -30.43 14.57 -18.10
CA ALA A 277 -30.64 13.58 -17.07
C ALA A 277 -30.47 12.10 -17.51
N LEU A 278 -30.45 11.24 -16.48
CA LEU A 278 -30.88 9.82 -16.48
C LEU A 278 -30.02 8.81 -17.26
N SER A 279 -29.08 8.17 -16.56
CA SER A 279 -29.09 6.71 -16.30
C SER A 279 -27.77 6.29 -15.66
N GLY A 280 -27.84 5.47 -14.59
CA GLY A 280 -26.66 4.91 -13.90
C GLY A 280 -26.48 5.40 -12.47
N LYS A 281 -27.50 5.21 -11.62
CA LYS A 281 -27.53 5.55 -10.20
C LYS A 281 -26.40 4.88 -9.39
N LYS A 282 -25.27 5.57 -9.22
CA LYS A 282 -24.43 5.41 -8.01
C LYS A 282 -25.03 6.30 -6.92
N ILE A 283 -26.09 5.81 -6.28
CA ILE A 283 -26.63 6.46 -5.07
C ILE A 283 -25.54 6.37 -4.01
N ILE A 284 -25.04 7.55 -3.64
CA ILE A 284 -24.14 7.81 -2.52
C ILE A 284 -24.62 6.95 -1.34
N VAL A 285 -23.78 6.00 -0.92
CA VAL A 285 -24.06 5.00 0.12
C VAL A 285 -24.65 5.63 1.41
N GLY A 286 -24.30 6.89 1.70
CA GLY A 286 -24.86 7.67 2.80
C GLY A 286 -26.38 7.87 2.74
N ILE A 287 -26.97 8.03 1.54
CA ILE A 287 -28.43 8.22 1.39
C ILE A 287 -29.15 6.89 1.63
N ALA A 288 -28.59 5.77 1.16
CA ALA A 288 -29.15 4.45 1.43
C ALA A 288 -29.13 4.11 2.93
N ALA A 289 -28.04 4.45 3.62
CA ALA A 289 -27.92 4.30 5.07
C ALA A 289 -28.94 5.16 5.83
N LEU A 290 -29.15 6.41 5.40
CA LEU A 290 -30.11 7.33 6.03
C LEU A 290 -31.55 6.84 5.88
N ILE A 291 -31.92 6.34 4.70
CA ILE A 291 -33.25 5.75 4.46
C ILE A 291 -33.45 4.48 5.28
N GLY A 292 -32.42 3.64 5.42
CA GLY A 292 -32.45 2.45 6.28
C GLY A 292 -32.70 2.79 7.74
N LEU A 293 -31.99 3.80 8.26
CA LEU A 293 -32.12 4.27 9.64
C LEU A 293 -33.53 4.82 9.92
N LEU A 294 -34.08 5.62 9.00
CA LEU A 294 -35.41 6.21 9.13
C LEU A 294 -36.51 5.13 9.17
N ARG A 295 -36.39 4.08 8.36
CA ARG A 295 -37.32 2.93 8.37
C ARG A 295 -37.23 2.12 9.66
N PHE A 296 -36.03 1.96 10.20
CA PHE A 296 -35.81 1.28 11.48
C PHE A 296 -36.50 2.02 12.63
N PHE A 297 -36.31 3.34 12.73
CA PHE A 297 -36.99 4.14 13.76
C PHE A 297 -38.52 4.13 13.61
N ALA A 298 -39.03 4.19 12.38
CA ALA A 298 -40.47 4.07 12.13
C ALA A 298 -41.02 2.71 12.60
N LEU A 299 -40.31 1.61 12.32
CA LEU A 299 -40.68 0.27 12.79
C LEU A 299 -40.68 0.19 14.32
N CYS A 300 -39.65 0.73 14.98
CA CYS A 300 -39.57 0.79 16.44
C CYS A 300 -40.76 1.54 17.04
N PHE A 301 -41.17 2.67 16.44
CA PHE A 301 -42.31 3.45 16.91
C PHE A 301 -43.64 2.69 16.78
N VAL A 302 -43.83 1.96 15.68
CA VAL A 302 -45.02 1.12 15.47
C VAL A 302 -45.06 -0.02 16.49
N LEU A 303 -43.94 -0.69 16.75
CA LEU A 303 -43.89 -1.77 17.73
C LEU A 303 -44.11 -1.26 19.16
N PHE A 304 -43.57 -0.08 19.50
CA PHE A 304 -43.76 0.54 20.81
C PHE A 304 -45.22 0.95 21.03
N THR A 305 -45.86 1.58 20.04
CA THR A 305 -47.28 1.96 20.12
C THR A 305 -48.21 0.74 20.14
N ALA A 306 -47.90 -0.31 19.38
CA ALA A 306 -48.64 -1.58 19.41
C ALA A 306 -48.51 -2.26 20.78
N ARG A 307 -47.30 -2.34 21.35
CA ARG A 307 -47.05 -2.91 22.68
C ARG A 307 -47.73 -2.11 23.78
N TRP A 308 -47.88 -0.80 23.64
CA TRP A 308 -48.61 0.05 24.60
C TRP A 308 -50.14 -0.09 24.47
N ALA A 309 -50.64 -0.22 23.24
CA ALA A 309 -52.08 -0.35 22.98
C ALA A 309 -52.64 -1.72 23.37
N TYR A 310 -51.83 -2.78 23.29
CA TYR A 310 -52.24 -4.15 23.60
C TYR A 310 -52.72 -4.38 25.05
N PRO A 311 -51.98 -3.99 26.11
CA PRO A 311 -52.44 -4.11 27.49
C PRO A 311 -53.58 -3.15 27.80
N ARG A 312 -53.58 -1.93 27.20
CA ARG A 312 -54.64 -0.94 27.42
C ARG A 312 -56.00 -1.40 26.87
N ARG A 313 -56.00 -2.26 25.84
CA ARG A 313 -57.22 -2.96 25.39
C ARG A 313 -57.64 -4.07 26.36
N ARG A 314 -56.69 -4.77 26.97
CA ARG A 314 -56.98 -5.86 27.91
C ARG A 314 -57.62 -5.36 29.20
N TYR A 315 -57.12 -4.28 29.78
CA TYR A 315 -57.71 -3.69 31.00
C TYR A 315 -59.10 -3.06 30.79
N ARG A 316 -59.46 -2.69 29.56
CA ARG A 316 -60.81 -2.21 29.24
C ARG A 316 -61.84 -3.33 29.05
N CYS A 317 -61.41 -4.56 28.78
CA CYS A 317 -62.30 -5.73 28.72
C CYS A 317 -62.55 -6.33 30.11
N GLU A 318 -61.61 -6.22 31.05
CA GLU A 318 -61.78 -6.75 32.42
C GLU A 318 -62.66 -5.84 33.29
N HIS A 319 -62.73 -4.53 33.03
CA HIS A 319 -63.65 -3.62 33.72
C HIS A 319 -65.11 -3.65 33.19
N ALA A 320 -65.41 -4.41 32.13
CA ALA A 320 -66.77 -4.52 31.58
C ALA A 320 -67.54 -5.77 32.02
N LEU A 321 -66.90 -6.72 32.73
CA LEU A 321 -67.51 -8.00 33.13
C LEU A 321 -67.34 -8.38 34.62
N GLY A 322 -66.80 -7.48 35.47
CA GLY A 322 -66.52 -7.77 36.88
C GLY A 322 -67.12 -6.75 37.84
N GLY A 323 -68.43 -6.51 37.76
CA GLY A 323 -69.16 -5.80 38.82
C GLY A 323 -69.65 -6.78 39.89
N GLY A 324 -69.28 -6.57 41.15
CA GLY A 324 -69.99 -7.20 42.28
C GLY A 324 -69.17 -7.27 43.59
N PRO A 325 -69.66 -6.71 44.71
CA PRO A 325 -68.88 -6.39 45.91
C PRO A 325 -68.77 -7.56 46.90
N LYS A 326 -67.71 -7.58 47.71
CA LYS A 326 -67.76 -8.20 49.04
C LYS A 326 -66.94 -7.37 50.03
N ASP A 327 -67.66 -6.93 51.04
CA ASP A 327 -67.20 -6.26 52.24
C ASP A 327 -66.47 -7.22 53.19
N SER A 328 -65.95 -6.59 54.26
CA SER A 328 -65.57 -7.10 55.58
C SER A 328 -64.18 -7.73 55.80
N GLU A 329 -63.38 -6.90 56.46
CA GLU A 329 -62.73 -7.13 57.76
C GLU A 329 -61.32 -7.76 57.85
N ASP A 330 -60.47 -6.95 58.49
CA ASP A 330 -59.46 -7.27 59.50
C ASP A 330 -58.55 -8.48 59.29
N LEU A 331 -57.24 -8.20 59.17
CA LEU A 331 -56.32 -8.49 60.27
C LEU A 331 -54.95 -7.80 60.05
N LYS A 332 -54.50 -7.12 61.10
CA LYS A 332 -53.09 -6.82 61.45
C LYS A 332 -52.14 -7.98 61.10
N THR A 333 -50.88 -7.69 60.78
CA THR A 333 -49.74 -7.82 61.73
C THR A 333 -48.44 -7.39 61.04
N ASP A 334 -47.60 -6.74 61.84
CA ASP A 334 -46.20 -6.38 61.65
C ASP A 334 -45.27 -7.52 61.19
N ASP A 335 -44.17 -7.13 60.53
CA ASP A 335 -42.77 -7.51 60.82
C ASP A 335 -41.96 -7.44 59.51
N GLN A 336 -41.04 -6.48 59.35
CA GLN A 336 -39.65 -6.48 59.83
C GLN A 336 -38.73 -7.53 59.19
N LEU A 337 -37.58 -7.02 58.73
CA LEU A 337 -36.35 -7.71 58.33
C LEU A 337 -36.48 -8.61 57.08
N ILE A 338 -35.56 -8.57 56.11
CA ILE A 338 -34.15 -8.91 56.27
C ILE A 338 -33.28 -8.11 55.29
N GLN A 339 -32.29 -7.48 55.90
CA GLN A 339 -31.02 -7.00 55.38
C GLN A 339 -30.11 -8.22 55.09
N ASP A 340 -29.36 -8.23 53.99
CA ASP A 340 -28.04 -8.88 53.83
C ASP A 340 -27.51 -8.41 52.45
N VAL A 341 -26.53 -7.51 52.31
CA VAL A 341 -25.09 -7.51 52.66
C VAL A 341 -24.24 -8.52 51.87
N ALA A 342 -23.35 -7.95 51.06
CA ALA A 342 -22.03 -8.38 50.57
C ALA A 342 -21.90 -9.70 49.77
N TYR A 343 -21.50 -9.56 48.50
CA TYR A 343 -20.10 -9.66 48.05
C TYR A 343 -19.88 -8.73 46.85
#